data_AF-A0A958RUJ4-F1
#
_entry.id   AF-A0A958RUJ4-F1
#
_cell.length_a   1.000
_cell.length_b   1.000
_cell.length_c   1.000
_cell.angle_alpha   90.00
_cell.angle_beta   90.00
_cell.angle_gamma   90.00
#
_symmetry.space_group_name_H-M   'P 1'
#
loop_
_entity.id
_entity.type
_entity.pdbx_description
1 polymer ?
#
loop_
_entity_poly.entity_id
_entity_poly.type
_entity_poly.pdbx_seq_one_letter_code
_entity_poly.pdbx_strand_id
1 'polypeptide(L)'
;MKTIYSLIFITLLGSPVMAQDAANGEKLFTQVCTACHTAGSKKEPHHLGPALYGVTKRPGRTDEWLISWISDPEGMVAKKDPLALKLLKENNNVPMTNMLANLFSKDAAKINSGAKDILAYLKKVSAGPDPSSTSNSGGGEKKKKKN
;
A
#
# COMPACT_ATOMS: atom_id res chain seq x y z
N MET A 1 14.38 -48.13 -42.73
CA MET A 1 14.12 -48.02 -41.28
C MET A 1 14.67 -46.67 -40.83
N LYS A 2 13.81 -45.68 -40.57
CA LYS A 2 14.18 -44.28 -40.29
C LYS A 2 13.61 -43.90 -38.92
N THR A 3 14.46 -43.84 -37.90
CA THR A 3 14.10 -43.36 -36.56
C THR A 3 14.14 -41.84 -36.55
N ILE A 4 12.97 -41.23 -36.39
CA ILE A 4 12.75 -39.79 -36.30
C ILE A 4 12.84 -39.42 -34.81
N TYR A 5 13.95 -38.82 -34.38
CA TYR A 5 14.04 -38.21 -33.06
C TYR A 5 13.37 -36.83 -33.09
N SER A 6 12.15 -36.79 -32.57
CA SER A 6 11.45 -35.54 -32.25
C SER A 6 12.06 -34.97 -30.97
N LEU A 7 13.04 -34.08 -31.12
CA LEU A 7 13.52 -33.20 -30.05
C LEU A 7 12.54 -32.05 -29.89
N ILE A 8 11.44 -32.29 -29.17
CA ILE A 8 10.61 -31.22 -28.62
C ILE A 8 11.38 -30.63 -27.43
N PHE A 9 12.19 -29.62 -27.72
CA PHE A 9 12.81 -28.77 -26.70
C PHE A 9 11.73 -27.75 -26.27
N ILE A 10 10.88 -28.12 -25.31
CA ILE A 10 9.96 -27.19 -24.65
C ILE A 10 10.82 -26.19 -23.89
N THR A 11 11.06 -25.04 -24.50
CA THR A 11 11.64 -23.87 -23.84
C THR A 11 10.58 -23.29 -22.91
N LEU A 12 10.66 -23.66 -21.63
CA LEU A 12 9.89 -23.06 -20.56
C LEU A 12 10.39 -21.62 -20.35
N LEU A 13 9.84 -20.67 -21.12
CA LEU A 13 10.00 -19.24 -20.89
C LEU A 13 9.31 -18.88 -19.57
N GLY A 14 10.07 -18.95 -18.47
CA GLY A 14 9.62 -18.44 -17.18
C GLY A 14 9.33 -16.94 -17.32
N SER A 15 8.07 -16.54 -17.13
CA SER A 15 7.72 -15.12 -17.05
C SER A 15 8.44 -14.50 -15.86
N PRO A 16 8.96 -13.26 -15.96
CA PRO A 16 9.50 -12.58 -14.81
C PRO A 16 8.36 -12.40 -13.79
N VAL A 17 8.46 -13.12 -12.68
CA VAL A 17 7.66 -12.84 -11.49
C VAL A 17 8.07 -11.43 -11.06
N MET A 18 7.22 -10.44 -11.32
CA MET A 18 7.38 -9.12 -10.71
C MET A 18 7.22 -9.28 -9.20
N ALA A 19 8.36 -9.46 -8.51
CA ALA A 19 8.41 -9.49 -7.07
C ALA A 19 7.95 -8.13 -6.52
N GLN A 20 7.18 -8.15 -5.44
CA GLN A 20 6.74 -6.93 -4.76
C GLN A 20 7.95 -6.28 -4.07
N ASP A 21 8.19 -4.99 -4.32
CA ASP A 21 9.32 -4.25 -3.76
C ASP A 21 8.86 -3.31 -2.64
N ALA A 22 9.11 -3.71 -1.39
CA ALA A 22 8.74 -2.92 -0.22
C ALA A 22 9.51 -1.58 -0.12
N ALA A 23 10.72 -1.48 -0.67
CA ALA A 23 11.49 -0.22 -0.67
C ALA A 23 10.90 0.76 -1.69
N ASN A 24 10.53 0.28 -2.88
CA ASN A 24 9.76 1.09 -3.82
C ASN A 24 8.38 1.46 -3.24
N GLY A 25 7.74 0.53 -2.53
CA GLY A 25 6.48 0.77 -1.83
C GLY A 25 6.56 1.89 -0.80
N GLU A 26 7.64 1.95 -0.02
CA GLU A 26 7.90 3.03 0.94
C GLU A 26 8.05 4.39 0.25
N LYS A 27 8.78 4.43 -0.88
CA LYS A 27 8.94 5.65 -1.68
C LYS A 27 7.60 6.13 -2.23
N LEU A 28 6.82 5.23 -2.85
CA LEU A 28 5.49 5.55 -3.37
C LEU A 28 4.55 6.02 -2.25
N PHE A 29 4.54 5.32 -1.12
CA PHE A 29 3.74 5.69 0.04
C PHE A 29 4.07 7.10 0.53
N THR A 30 5.36 7.41 0.65
CA THR A 30 5.83 8.74 1.05
C THR A 30 5.38 9.82 0.07
N GLN A 31 5.46 9.53 -1.24
CA GLN A 31 5.12 10.48 -2.29
C GLN A 31 3.62 10.78 -2.40
N VAL A 32 2.75 9.79 -2.21
CA VAL A 32 1.32 9.93 -2.54
C VAL A 32 0.33 9.59 -1.42
N CYS A 33 0.74 8.92 -0.34
CA CYS A 33 -0.17 8.48 0.71
C CYS A 33 -0.06 9.31 2.01
N THR A 34 1.13 9.86 2.30
CA THR A 34 1.40 10.56 3.58
C THR A 34 0.64 11.86 3.77
N ALA A 35 0.08 12.44 2.70
CA ALA A 35 -0.80 13.60 2.80
C ALA A 35 -2.10 13.29 3.59
N CYS A 36 -2.55 12.02 3.57
CA CYS A 36 -3.81 11.60 4.16
C CYS A 36 -3.69 10.41 5.12
N HIS A 37 -2.55 9.71 5.19
CA HIS A 37 -2.41 8.49 5.97
C HIS A 37 -1.08 8.40 6.70
N THR A 38 -1.11 7.82 7.89
CA THR A 38 0.09 7.36 8.60
C THR A 38 0.25 5.86 8.41
N ALA A 39 1.47 5.40 8.11
CA ALA A 39 1.75 3.96 8.03
C ALA A 39 2.04 3.35 9.41
N GLY A 40 2.76 4.09 10.26
CA GLY A 40 3.44 3.53 11.44
C GLY A 40 2.61 3.45 12.71
N SER A 41 1.86 4.48 13.10
CA SER A 41 1.22 4.53 14.43
C SER A 41 -0.23 4.03 14.39
N LYS A 42 -0.69 3.31 15.42
CA LYS A 42 -2.14 3.02 15.60
C LYS A 42 -2.97 4.26 15.93
N LYS A 43 -2.36 5.31 16.48
CA LYS A 43 -3.06 6.40 17.18
C LYS A 43 -3.07 7.73 16.44
N GLU A 44 -2.39 7.82 15.29
CA GLU A 44 -2.29 9.07 14.52
C GLU A 44 -3.12 8.99 13.23
N PRO A 45 -4.47 8.99 13.29
CA PRO A 45 -5.25 9.21 12.09
C PRO A 45 -4.95 10.63 11.58
N HIS A 46 -4.72 10.77 10.29
CA HIS A 46 -4.80 12.11 9.70
C HIS A 46 -6.27 12.53 9.67
N HIS A 47 -6.52 13.84 9.69
CA HIS A 47 -7.88 14.37 9.56
C HIS A 47 -8.61 13.92 8.27
N LEU A 48 -7.87 13.46 7.25
CA LEU A 48 -8.40 13.06 5.94
C LEU A 48 -8.51 11.54 5.77
N GLY A 49 -7.74 10.75 6.51
CA GLY A 49 -7.70 9.31 6.33
C GLY A 49 -7.17 8.55 7.55
N PRO A 50 -7.64 7.30 7.75
CA PRO A 50 -7.28 6.51 8.93
C PRO A 50 -5.80 6.12 8.92
N ALA A 51 -5.26 5.89 10.12
CA ALA A 51 -3.98 5.21 10.26
C ALA A 51 -4.01 3.83 9.61
N LEU A 52 -2.89 3.41 9.02
CA LEU A 52 -2.76 2.16 8.25
C LEU A 52 -1.93 1.08 8.94
N TYR A 53 -1.41 1.34 10.14
CA TYR A 53 -0.77 0.29 10.93
C TYR A 53 -1.73 -0.89 11.14
N GLY A 54 -1.25 -2.09 10.81
CA GLY A 54 -2.04 -3.32 10.91
C GLY A 54 -3.18 -3.43 9.89
N VAL A 55 -3.24 -2.60 8.85
CA VAL A 55 -4.33 -2.63 7.86
C VAL A 55 -4.50 -4.00 7.21
N THR A 56 -3.39 -4.70 6.97
CA THR A 56 -3.36 -6.06 6.38
C THR A 56 -3.94 -7.13 7.29
N LYS A 57 -4.17 -6.82 8.57
CA LYS A 57 -4.74 -7.73 9.58
C LYS A 57 -6.22 -7.40 9.87
N ARG A 58 -6.78 -6.33 9.29
CA ARG A 58 -8.17 -5.92 9.55
C ARG A 58 -9.13 -6.85 8.80
N PRO A 59 -10.30 -7.20 9.37
CA PRO A 59 -11.28 -8.04 8.69
C PRO A 59 -11.67 -7.49 7.32
N GLY A 60 -11.71 -8.37 6.30
CA GLY A 60 -12.04 -8.01 4.93
C GLY A 60 -10.92 -7.32 4.14
N ARG A 61 -9.72 -7.15 4.70
CA ARG A 61 -8.54 -6.59 4.02
C ARG A 61 -7.64 -7.67 3.43
N THR A 62 -8.18 -8.46 2.49
CA THR A 62 -7.32 -9.38 1.73
C THR A 62 -6.33 -8.59 0.88
N ASP A 63 -5.24 -9.24 0.47
CA ASP A 63 -4.24 -8.62 -0.40
C ASP A 63 -4.87 -8.14 -1.71
N GLU A 64 -5.75 -8.95 -2.30
CA GLU A 64 -6.46 -8.63 -3.55
C GLU A 64 -7.38 -7.43 -3.36
N TRP A 65 -8.10 -7.38 -2.23
CA TRP A 65 -8.97 -6.25 -1.91
C TRP A 65 -8.14 -4.97 -1.71
N LEU A 66 -7.03 -5.04 -0.97
CA LEU A 66 -6.15 -3.88 -0.74
C LEU A 66 -5.50 -3.40 -2.04
N ILE A 67 -5.02 -4.30 -2.89
CA ILE A 67 -4.47 -3.93 -4.21
C ILE A 67 -5.56 -3.25 -5.05
N SER A 68 -6.77 -3.80 -5.08
CA SER A 68 -7.89 -3.21 -5.83
C SER A 68 -8.26 -1.83 -5.30
N TRP A 69 -8.33 -1.69 -3.98
CA TRP A 69 -8.67 -0.43 -3.31
C TRP A 69 -7.62 0.67 -3.51
N ILE A 70 -6.33 0.32 -3.43
CA ILE A 70 -5.23 1.26 -3.68
C ILE A 70 -5.18 1.64 -5.17
N SER A 71 -5.52 0.70 -6.06
CA SER A 71 -5.47 0.90 -7.51
C SER A 71 -6.65 1.67 -8.08
N ASP A 72 -7.85 1.52 -7.51
CA ASP A 72 -9.10 2.09 -8.02
C ASP A 72 -10.18 2.24 -6.92
N PRO A 73 -9.98 3.13 -5.93
CA PRO A 73 -10.92 3.30 -4.82
C PRO A 73 -12.29 3.81 -5.30
N GLU A 74 -12.31 4.71 -6.29
CA GLU A 74 -13.52 5.26 -6.90
C GLU A 74 -14.34 4.18 -7.61
N GLY A 75 -13.69 3.31 -8.38
CA GLY A 75 -14.35 2.18 -9.02
C GLY A 75 -14.92 1.16 -8.05
N MET A 76 -14.27 0.93 -6.90
CA MET A 76 -14.83 0.07 -5.84
C MET A 76 -16.10 0.67 -5.22
N VAL A 77 -16.12 1.98 -4.97
CA VAL A 77 -17.32 2.70 -4.51
C VAL A 77 -18.43 2.65 -5.58
N ALA A 78 -18.09 2.90 -6.85
CA ALA A 78 -19.04 2.87 -7.97
C ALA A 78 -19.68 1.49 -8.17
N LYS A 79 -18.89 0.42 -7.97
CA LYS A 79 -19.36 -0.99 -7.99
C LYS A 79 -20.16 -1.38 -6.75
N LYS A 80 -20.35 -0.46 -5.80
CA LYS A 80 -21.04 -0.69 -4.53
C LYS A 80 -20.41 -1.81 -3.70
N ASP A 81 -19.07 -1.90 -3.71
CA ASP A 81 -18.35 -2.81 -2.81
C ASP A 81 -18.78 -2.50 -1.35
N PRO A 82 -19.32 -3.46 -0.59
CA PRO A 82 -19.89 -3.19 0.73
C PRO A 82 -18.87 -2.61 1.70
N LEU A 83 -17.61 -3.04 1.60
CA LEU A 83 -16.54 -2.58 2.48
C LEU A 83 -16.08 -1.18 2.08
N ALA A 84 -15.96 -0.87 0.79
CA ALA A 84 -15.70 0.48 0.29
C ALA A 84 -16.77 1.49 0.73
N LEU A 85 -18.05 1.13 0.58
CA LEU A 85 -19.17 1.99 1.00
C LEU A 85 -19.18 2.21 2.52
N LYS A 86 -18.89 1.17 3.30
CA LYS A 86 -18.76 1.29 4.75
C LYS A 86 -17.66 2.29 5.12
N LEU A 87 -16.48 2.18 4.51
CA LEU A 87 -15.37 3.10 4.79
C LEU A 87 -15.68 4.53 4.38
N LEU A 88 -16.32 4.71 3.22
CA LEU A 88 -16.71 6.03 2.76
C LEU A 88 -17.62 6.70 3.80
N LYS A 89 -18.60 5.97 4.32
CA LYS A 89 -19.50 6.46 5.38
C LYS A 89 -18.74 6.74 6.69
N GLU A 90 -17.84 5.84 7.10
CA GLU A 90 -17.01 6.02 8.31
C GLU A 90 -16.04 7.21 8.19
N ASN A 91 -15.65 7.58 6.97
CA ASN A 91 -14.77 8.70 6.68
C ASN A 91 -15.53 9.97 6.25
N ASN A 92 -16.72 10.21 6.81
CA ASN A 92 -17.56 11.39 6.56
C ASN A 92 -17.91 11.64 5.08
N ASN A 93 -18.01 10.57 4.29
CA ASN A 93 -18.20 10.61 2.84
C ASN A 93 -17.08 11.34 2.07
N VAL A 94 -15.88 11.44 2.66
CA VAL A 94 -14.68 11.93 1.95
C VAL A 94 -14.12 10.76 1.13
N PRO A 95 -14.17 10.82 -0.22
CA PRO A 95 -13.68 9.75 -1.07
C PRO A 95 -12.15 9.70 -1.06
N MET A 96 -11.59 8.50 -1.05
CA MET A 96 -10.17 8.30 -1.32
C MET A 96 -9.93 8.48 -2.83
N THR A 97 -9.11 9.43 -3.21
CA THR A 97 -8.76 9.71 -4.60
C THR A 97 -7.65 8.77 -5.09
N ASN A 98 -7.67 8.44 -6.38
CA ASN A 98 -6.66 7.57 -6.98
C ASN A 98 -5.34 8.32 -7.28
N MET A 99 -4.46 8.37 -6.29
CA MET A 99 -3.18 9.08 -6.44
C MET A 99 -2.19 8.38 -7.37
N LEU A 100 -2.25 7.06 -7.49
CA LEU A 100 -1.39 6.30 -8.41
C LEU A 100 -1.73 6.59 -9.88
N ALA A 101 -3.02 6.79 -10.20
CA ALA A 101 -3.43 7.20 -11.53
C ALA A 101 -2.85 8.56 -11.94
N ASN A 102 -2.72 9.49 -10.99
CA ASN A 102 -2.08 10.79 -11.23
C ASN A 102 -0.57 10.64 -11.42
N LEU A 103 0.08 9.83 -10.57
CA LEU A 103 1.52 9.60 -10.62
C LEU A 103 1.98 8.87 -11.89
N PHE A 104 1.20 7.89 -12.35
CA PHE A 104 1.57 7.03 -13.47
C PHE A 104 0.86 7.37 -14.77
N SER A 105 0.30 8.58 -14.91
CA SER A 105 -0.41 9.00 -16.11
C SER A 105 -1.48 8.00 -16.55
N LYS A 106 -2.19 7.43 -15.57
CA LYS A 106 -3.25 6.41 -15.76
C LYS A 106 -2.79 5.08 -16.37
N ASP A 107 -1.49 4.78 -16.39
CA ASP A 107 -0.95 3.48 -16.81
C ASP A 107 -1.37 2.36 -15.85
N ALA A 108 -2.27 1.50 -16.29
CA ALA A 108 -2.86 0.44 -15.48
C ALA A 108 -1.83 -0.55 -14.94
N ALA A 109 -0.79 -0.89 -15.71
CA ALA A 109 0.23 -1.84 -15.29
C ALA A 109 1.07 -1.26 -14.15
N LYS A 110 1.46 0.02 -14.27
CA LYS A 110 2.22 0.73 -13.23
C LYS A 110 1.40 1.00 -11.97
N ILE A 111 0.12 1.32 -12.11
CA ILE A 111 -0.79 1.45 -10.97
C ILE A 111 -0.85 0.12 -10.20
N ASN A 112 -1.06 -1.00 -10.91
CA ASN A 112 -1.18 -2.30 -10.27
C ASN A 112 0.13 -2.75 -9.62
N SER A 113 1.27 -2.54 -10.26
CA SER A 113 2.57 -2.84 -9.67
C SER A 113 2.85 -1.94 -8.46
N GLY A 114 2.57 -0.63 -8.56
CA GLY A 114 2.74 0.31 -7.46
C GLY A 114 1.85 0.00 -6.25
N ALA A 115 0.61 -0.44 -6.48
CA ALA A 115 -0.28 -0.88 -5.41
C ALA A 115 0.26 -2.14 -4.69
N LYS A 116 0.85 -3.09 -5.42
CA LYS A 116 1.50 -4.28 -4.85
C LYS A 116 2.73 -3.90 -4.02
N ASP A 117 3.54 -2.96 -4.49
CA ASP A 117 4.71 -2.47 -3.77
C ASP A 117 4.31 -1.74 -2.47
N ILE A 118 3.31 -0.86 -2.54
CA ILE A 118 2.74 -0.20 -1.35
C ILE A 118 2.20 -1.24 -0.37
N LEU A 119 1.49 -2.27 -0.84
CA LEU A 119 1.01 -3.34 0.03
C LEU A 119 2.17 -4.08 0.71
N ALA A 120 3.25 -4.38 -0.02
CA ALA A 120 4.45 -4.99 0.57
C ALA A 120 5.08 -4.12 1.67
N TYR A 121 5.14 -2.81 1.45
CA TYR A 121 5.55 -1.85 2.49
C TYR A 121 4.62 -1.87 3.70
N LEU A 122 3.30 -1.81 3.51
CA LEU A 122 2.32 -1.84 4.60
C LEU A 122 2.37 -3.14 5.40
N LYS A 123 2.67 -4.27 4.75
CA LYS A 123 2.94 -5.56 5.44
C LYS A 123 4.19 -5.49 6.30
N LYS A 124 5.29 -4.94 5.78
CA LYS A 124 6.55 -4.73 6.54
C LYS A 124 6.30 -3.87 7.77
N VAL A 125 5.61 -2.74 7.62
CA VAL A 125 5.28 -1.84 8.74
C VAL A 125 4.36 -2.53 9.76
N SER A 126 3.37 -3.29 9.29
CA SER A 126 2.43 -4.02 10.16
C SER A 126 3.03 -5.24 10.87
N ALA A 127 4.23 -5.67 10.49
CA ALA A 127 4.99 -6.74 11.14
C ALA A 127 5.92 -6.21 12.25
N GLY A 128 6.29 -4.93 12.20
CA GLY A 128 7.09 -4.27 13.23
C GLY A 128 6.28 -3.88 14.47
N PRO A 129 6.96 -3.59 15.60
CA PRO A 129 6.30 -3.05 16.80
C PRO A 129 5.61 -1.72 16.48
N ASP A 130 4.51 -1.42 17.19
CA ASP A 130 3.81 -0.13 17.06
C ASP A 130 4.78 1.01 17.46
N PRO A 131 5.20 1.90 16.54
CA PRO A 131 6.08 3.03 16.84
C PRO A 131 5.48 4.00 17.86
N SER A 132 4.17 3.95 18.12
CA SER A 132 3.52 4.70 19.19
C SER A 132 3.85 4.15 20.58
N SER A 133 4.30 2.90 20.70
CA SER A 133 4.62 2.29 22.00
C SER A 133 6.00 2.67 22.57
N THR A 134 6.80 3.49 21.86
CA THR A 134 8.11 3.95 22.32
C THR A 134 8.17 5.42 22.76
N SER A 135 7.04 6.13 22.84
CA SER A 135 7.02 7.49 23.38
C SER A 135 6.57 7.49 24.85
N ASN A 136 7.51 7.24 25.78
CA ASN A 136 7.57 7.99 27.04
C ASN A 136 8.91 7.81 27.81
N SER A 137 9.81 8.80 27.74
CA SER A 137 10.58 9.37 28.89
C SER A 137 11.88 10.07 28.47
N GLY A 138 12.06 11.31 28.96
CA GLY A 138 13.30 12.09 28.96
C GLY A 138 13.28 13.22 27.92
N GLY A 139 13.00 14.47 28.25
CA GLY A 139 13.55 15.25 29.37
C GLY A 139 14.47 16.30 28.75
N GLY A 140 14.05 17.56 28.76
CA GLY A 140 14.52 18.59 27.83
C GLY A 140 16.00 18.96 27.92
N GLU A 141 16.57 19.35 26.77
CA GLU A 141 17.86 20.01 26.70
C GLU A 141 17.70 21.47 26.25
N LYS A 142 18.17 22.36 27.12
CA LYS A 142 18.13 23.82 26.97
C LYS A 142 18.97 24.25 25.77
N LYS A 143 18.36 25.08 24.92
CA LYS A 143 19.02 25.86 23.86
C LYS A 143 20.06 26.80 24.47
N LYS A 144 21.35 26.44 24.43
CA LYS A 144 22.46 27.34 24.78
C LYS A 144 22.76 28.24 23.57
N LYS A 145 22.34 29.51 23.67
CA LYS A 145 22.84 30.64 22.87
C LYS A 145 24.38 30.60 22.86
N LYS A 146 24.99 30.62 21.68
CA LYS A 146 26.38 31.05 21.51
C LYS A 146 26.36 32.48 20.99
N ASN A 147 27.19 33.28 21.66
CA ASN A 147 27.41 34.70 21.48
C ASN A 147 27.98 35.02 20.10
#